data_AF-A0A9W9FWV3-F1
#
_entry.id   AF-A0A9W9FWV3-F1
#
_cell.length_a   1.000
_cell.length_b   1.000
_cell.length_c   1.000
_cell.angle_alpha   90.00
_cell.angle_beta   90.00
_cell.angle_gamma   90.00
#
_symmetry.space_group_name_H-M   'P 1'
#
loop_
_entity.id
_entity.type
_entity.pdbx_description
1 polymer ?
#
loop_
_entity_poly.entity_id
_entity_poly.type
_entity_poly.pdbx_seq_one_letter_code
_entity_poly.pdbx_strand_id
1 'polypeptide(L)'
;MSNPSSTEAPALTPRFCFNEKLLQDFLRLSRSTIDDSITQNLNALFTPSQQGFDPSSTAVRQTDSSGRKVIDPEACQGFKENVLFSSWQTRSDVLNYCAGVATSPDPEDPDLILRETESARDRERVVNERLDPYSARFFPKEARTESLANLIRNQRVVEDIIRSRSWGLVNERCGGSSLSWEEALNDWRKKHQR
;
A
#
# COMPACT_ATOMS: atom_id res chain seq x y z
N MET A 1 5.79 10.75 35.40
CA MET A 1 6.27 9.89 34.29
C MET A 1 5.04 9.33 33.61
N SER A 2 4.77 9.77 32.38
CA SER A 2 3.57 9.39 31.63
C SER A 2 3.84 8.06 30.95
N ASN A 3 3.12 7.00 31.34
CA ASN A 3 3.17 5.73 30.63
C ASN A 3 2.75 5.96 29.16
N PRO A 4 3.50 5.50 28.16
CA PRO A 4 3.00 5.49 26.79
C PRO A 4 1.79 4.55 26.78
N SER A 5 0.59 5.09 26.53
CA SER A 5 -0.57 4.26 26.26
C SER A 5 -0.23 3.42 25.03
N SER A 6 -0.05 2.13 25.21
CA SER A 6 -0.06 1.16 24.11
C SER A 6 -1.47 1.17 23.54
N THR A 7 -1.76 2.12 22.65
CA THR A 7 -2.95 2.09 21.80
C THR A 7 -2.82 0.84 20.95
N GLU A 8 -3.55 -0.23 21.32
CA GLU A 8 -3.67 -1.42 20.50
C GLU A 8 -4.20 -1.01 19.12
N ALA A 9 -3.58 -1.55 18.07
CA ALA A 9 -4.02 -1.27 16.71
C ALA A 9 -5.50 -1.69 16.56
N PRO A 10 -6.35 -0.85 15.95
CA PRO A 10 -7.76 -1.16 15.80
C PRO A 10 -7.92 -2.45 14.98
N ALA A 11 -8.75 -3.37 15.47
CA ALA A 11 -9.01 -4.63 14.79
C ALA A 11 -9.66 -4.41 13.42
N LEU A 12 -9.21 -5.17 12.42
CA LEU A 12 -9.80 -5.15 11.08
C LEU A 12 -11.21 -5.75 11.12
N THR A 13 -12.15 -5.07 10.48
CA THR A 13 -13.56 -5.50 10.39
C THR A 13 -14.03 -5.52 8.94
N PRO A 14 -15.04 -6.35 8.57
CA PRO A 14 -15.57 -6.34 7.20
C PRO A 14 -16.12 -4.97 6.80
N ARG A 15 -16.70 -4.24 7.77
CA ARG A 15 -17.21 -2.87 7.57
C ARG A 15 -16.12 -1.89 7.11
N PHE A 16 -14.88 -2.07 7.56
CA PHE A 16 -13.74 -1.29 7.08
C PHE A 16 -13.50 -1.53 5.59
N CYS A 17 -13.53 -2.80 5.15
CA CYS A 17 -13.28 -3.15 3.75
C CYS A 17 -14.36 -2.65 2.79
N PHE A 18 -15.64 -2.75 3.20
CA PHE A 18 -16.76 -2.26 2.39
C PHE A 18 -16.88 -0.74 2.33
N ASN A 19 -16.20 -0.01 3.22
CA ASN A 19 -16.04 1.43 3.07
C ASN A 19 -14.82 1.72 2.18
N GLU A 20 -15.04 1.67 0.87
CA GLU A 20 -13.97 1.83 -0.13
C GLU A 20 -13.17 3.13 0.05
N LYS A 21 -13.85 4.22 0.37
CA LYS A 21 -13.20 5.52 0.62
C LYS A 21 -12.23 5.42 1.79
N LEU A 22 -12.68 4.85 2.90
CA LEU A 22 -11.87 4.71 4.10
C LEU A 22 -10.68 3.77 3.88
N LEU A 23 -10.87 2.67 3.15
CA LEU A 23 -9.79 1.77 2.74
C LEU A 23 -8.76 2.48 1.86
N GLN A 24 -9.21 3.25 0.85
CA GLN A 24 -8.32 4.00 -0.03
C GLN A 24 -7.58 5.10 0.71
N ASP A 25 -8.26 5.83 1.60
CA ASP A 25 -7.66 6.88 2.43
C ASP A 25 -6.60 6.32 3.36
N PHE A 26 -6.83 5.15 3.97
CA PHE A 26 -5.83 4.44 4.75
C PHE A 26 -4.57 4.12 3.93
N LEU A 27 -4.75 3.50 2.75
CA LEU A 27 -3.62 3.14 1.88
C LEU A 27 -2.86 4.39 1.42
N ARG A 28 -3.58 5.43 1.00
CA ARG A 28 -3.02 6.70 0.58
C ARG A 28 -2.21 7.36 1.68
N LEU A 29 -2.76 7.44 2.90
CA LEU A 29 -2.07 8.03 4.04
C LEU A 29 -0.79 7.24 4.36
N SER A 30 -0.90 5.91 4.45
CA SER A 30 0.26 5.05 4.73
C SER A 30 1.38 5.21 3.69
N ARG A 31 1.04 5.29 2.40
CA ARG A 31 2.00 5.56 1.31
C ARG A 31 2.62 6.95 1.45
N SER A 32 1.81 7.97 1.73
CA SER A 32 2.29 9.35 1.84
C SER A 32 3.30 9.55 2.98
N THR A 33 3.16 8.79 4.06
CA THR A 33 4.05 8.90 5.23
C THR A 33 5.40 8.22 5.05
N ILE A 34 5.49 7.21 4.18
CA ILE A 34 6.68 6.36 4.06
C ILE A 34 7.26 6.42 2.64
N ASP A 35 6.45 6.05 1.65
CA ASP A 35 6.87 5.80 0.27
C ASP A 35 6.96 7.11 -0.54
N ASP A 36 5.94 7.98 -0.48
CA ASP A 36 5.99 9.25 -1.22
C ASP A 36 7.05 10.21 -0.63
N SER A 37 7.28 10.11 0.68
CA SER A 37 8.31 10.86 1.40
C SER A 37 9.62 10.07 1.56
N ILE A 38 9.85 9.00 0.79
CA ILE A 38 11.01 8.09 0.98
C ILE A 38 12.35 8.82 0.91
N THR A 39 12.50 9.79 -0.01
CA THR A 39 13.71 10.59 -0.11
C THR A 39 13.94 11.44 1.13
N GLN A 40 12.89 12.02 1.71
CA GLN A 40 12.98 12.82 2.94
C GLN A 40 13.33 11.92 4.13
N ASN A 41 12.68 10.77 4.24
CA ASN A 41 12.96 9.75 5.26
C ASN A 41 14.42 9.29 5.18
N LEU A 42 14.95 9.00 3.99
CA LEU A 42 16.35 8.60 3.80
C LEU A 42 17.33 9.75 4.09
N ASN A 43 17.01 10.99 3.69
CA ASN A 43 17.85 12.14 4.00
C ASN A 43 17.90 12.43 5.51
N ALA A 44 16.82 12.13 6.24
CA ALA A 44 16.78 12.29 7.70
C ALA A 44 17.68 11.28 8.44
N LEU A 45 18.02 10.15 7.82
CA LEU A 45 19.02 9.23 8.35
C LEU A 45 20.44 9.81 8.27
N PHE A 46 20.64 10.84 7.45
CA PHE A 46 21.90 11.57 7.43
C PHE A 46 21.97 12.48 8.65
N THR A 47 22.92 12.22 9.56
CA THR A 47 23.16 13.04 10.75
C THR A 47 24.51 13.76 10.65
N PRO A 48 24.58 14.95 10.00
CA PRO A 48 25.83 15.70 9.89
C PRO A 48 26.44 16.07 11.24
N SER A 49 25.59 16.24 12.26
CA SER A 49 26.00 16.67 13.60
C SER A 49 26.87 15.64 14.33
N GLN A 50 26.83 14.36 13.96
CA GLN A 50 27.71 13.35 14.56
C GLN A 50 29.16 13.46 14.07
N GLN A 51 29.39 14.01 12.87
CA GLN A 51 30.74 14.13 12.31
C GLN A 51 31.50 15.39 12.76
N GLY A 52 30.87 16.28 13.55
CA GLY A 52 31.46 17.56 13.94
C GLY A 52 31.62 18.52 12.76
N PHE A 53 31.85 19.80 13.05
CA PHE A 53 32.13 20.78 12.00
C PHE A 53 33.64 20.82 11.72
N ASP A 54 34.04 20.43 10.51
CA ASP A 54 35.41 20.61 10.04
C ASP A 54 35.54 21.96 9.31
N PRO A 55 36.29 22.94 9.85
CA PRO A 55 36.46 24.25 9.19
C PRO A 55 37.15 24.14 7.82
N SER A 56 37.91 23.07 7.55
CA SER A 56 38.52 22.82 6.23
C SER A 56 37.47 22.49 5.15
N SER A 57 36.27 22.06 5.53
CA SER A 57 35.17 21.75 4.61
C SER A 57 34.63 22.96 3.85
N THR A 58 34.88 24.18 4.33
CA THR A 58 34.50 25.43 3.66
C THR A 58 35.58 25.99 2.74
N ALA A 59 36.80 25.42 2.78
CA ALA A 59 37.95 25.92 2.01
C ALA A 59 37.84 25.58 0.51
N VAL A 60 37.02 24.60 0.14
CA VAL A 60 36.82 24.17 -1.25
C VAL A 60 35.33 24.27 -1.58
N ARG A 61 34.98 25.02 -2.65
CA ARG A 61 33.63 24.90 -3.24
C ARG A 61 33.47 23.48 -3.75
N GLN A 62 32.74 22.64 -3.02
CA GLN A 62 32.29 21.35 -3.54
C GLN A 62 31.25 21.61 -4.64
N THR A 63 31.72 21.80 -5.87
CA THR A 63 30.88 21.92 -7.07
C THR A 63 30.43 20.56 -7.58
N ASP A 64 31.16 19.50 -7.23
CA ASP A 64 30.79 18.13 -7.55
C ASP A 64 30.15 17.47 -6.33
N SER A 65 28.90 17.06 -6.48
CA SER A 65 28.17 16.17 -5.57
C SER A 65 28.73 14.73 -5.57
N SER A 66 30.00 14.54 -5.95
CA SER A 66 30.64 13.25 -6.21
C SER A 66 30.95 12.46 -4.94
N GLY A 67 30.83 13.07 -3.77
CA GLY A 67 30.67 12.35 -2.51
C GLY A 67 29.18 12.11 -2.23
N ARG A 68 28.55 11.13 -2.89
CA ARG A 68 27.25 10.60 -2.43
C ARG A 68 27.46 10.18 -0.98
N LYS A 69 27.04 11.03 -0.05
CA LYS A 69 27.13 10.78 1.39
C LYS A 69 26.43 9.46 1.67
N VAL A 70 27.23 8.43 1.92
CA VAL A 70 26.74 7.07 2.18
C VAL A 70 26.04 7.12 3.53
N ILE A 71 24.77 6.74 3.54
CA ILE A 71 24.02 6.62 4.79
C ILE A 71 24.66 5.49 5.58
N ASP A 72 24.78 5.68 6.90
CA ASP A 72 25.28 4.65 7.79
C ASP A 72 24.52 3.31 7.58
N PRO A 73 25.20 2.19 7.31
CA PRO A 73 24.55 0.91 7.03
C PRO A 73 23.63 0.43 8.15
N GLU A 74 23.97 0.70 9.41
CA GLU A 74 23.14 0.32 10.56
C GLU A 74 21.85 1.15 10.61
N ALA A 75 21.95 2.48 10.45
CA ALA A 75 20.78 3.35 10.34
C ALA A 75 19.85 2.95 9.18
N CYS A 76 20.42 2.59 8.03
CA CYS A 76 19.67 2.08 6.89
C CYS A 76 18.99 0.75 7.17
N GLN A 77 19.67 -0.18 7.85
CA GLN A 77 19.07 -1.45 8.24
C GLN A 77 17.94 -1.24 9.25
N GLY A 78 18.13 -0.38 10.24
CA GLY A 78 17.11 -0.01 11.21
C GLY A 78 15.88 0.61 10.55
N PHE A 79 16.06 1.49 9.56
CA PHE A 79 14.96 2.04 8.77
C PHE A 79 14.21 0.97 7.97
N LYS A 80 14.93 0.09 7.28
CA LYS A 80 14.34 -1.01 6.51
C LYS A 80 13.48 -1.91 7.40
N GLU A 81 14.04 -2.39 8.52
CA GLU A 81 13.40 -3.37 9.39
C GLU A 81 12.25 -2.79 10.20
N ASN A 82 12.44 -1.62 10.81
CA ASN A 82 11.48 -1.09 11.79
C ASN A 82 10.42 -0.18 11.16
N VAL A 83 10.71 0.45 10.02
CA VAL A 83 9.83 1.45 9.40
C VAL A 83 9.27 0.95 8.08
N LEU A 84 10.14 0.67 7.11
CA LEU A 84 9.71 0.36 5.74
C LEU A 84 8.95 -0.97 5.67
N PHE A 85 9.57 -2.06 6.10
CA PHE A 85 8.97 -3.40 6.01
C PHE A 85 7.77 -3.56 6.94
N SER A 86 7.82 -2.98 8.13
CA SER A 86 6.68 -2.93 9.06
C SER A 86 5.45 -2.24 8.43
N SER A 87 5.66 -1.08 7.78
CA SER A 87 4.57 -0.37 7.09
C SER A 87 4.03 -1.17 5.89
N TRP A 88 4.91 -1.73 5.07
CA TRP A 88 4.51 -2.58 3.94
C TRP A 88 3.75 -3.83 4.39
N GLN A 89 4.16 -4.41 5.51
CA GLN A 89 3.47 -5.56 6.11
C GLN A 89 2.06 -5.18 6.55
N THR A 90 1.92 -4.06 7.26
CA THR A 90 0.59 -3.55 7.69
C THR A 90 -0.35 -3.37 6.49
N ARG A 91 0.13 -2.77 5.39
CA ARG A 91 -0.67 -2.64 4.16
C ARG A 91 -1.00 -3.98 3.51
N SER A 92 -0.04 -4.93 3.51
CA SER A 92 -0.28 -6.29 3.02
C SER A 92 -1.36 -7.00 3.85
N ASP A 93 -1.35 -6.85 5.17
CA ASP A 93 -2.33 -7.48 6.06
C ASP A 93 -3.74 -6.94 5.82
N VAL A 94 -3.87 -5.62 5.66
CA VAL A 94 -5.14 -4.98 5.29
C VAL A 94 -5.65 -5.49 3.94
N LEU A 95 -4.80 -5.53 2.91
CA LEU A 95 -5.19 -6.01 1.58
C LEU A 95 -5.54 -7.50 1.58
N ASN A 96 -4.85 -8.31 2.37
CA ASN A 96 -5.13 -9.75 2.49
C ASN A 96 -6.43 -10.00 3.24
N TYR A 97 -6.66 -9.28 4.33
CA TYR A 97 -7.91 -9.36 5.08
C TYR A 97 -9.10 -8.96 4.19
N CYS A 98 -9.02 -7.82 3.50
CA CYS A 98 -10.10 -7.38 2.62
C CYS A 98 -10.27 -8.28 1.37
N ALA A 99 -9.21 -8.95 0.89
CA ALA A 99 -9.36 -9.99 -0.12
C ALA A 99 -10.19 -11.17 0.38
N GLY A 100 -9.99 -11.61 1.64
CA GLY A 100 -10.80 -12.64 2.27
C GLY A 100 -12.27 -12.22 2.37
N VAL A 101 -12.54 -10.99 2.84
CA VAL A 101 -13.89 -10.42 2.92
C VAL A 101 -14.56 -10.37 1.54
N ALA A 102 -13.83 -9.99 0.49
CA ALA A 102 -14.36 -9.93 -0.87
C ALA A 102 -14.78 -11.30 -1.44
N THR A 103 -14.24 -12.40 -0.90
CA THR A 103 -14.61 -13.77 -1.30
C THR A 103 -15.67 -14.40 -0.40
N SER A 104 -16.01 -13.77 0.73
CA SER A 104 -17.01 -14.28 1.67
C SER A 104 -18.43 -13.83 1.28
N PRO A 105 -19.48 -14.64 1.57
CA PRO A 105 -20.85 -14.21 1.39
C PRO A 105 -21.16 -12.96 2.22
N ASP A 106 -21.87 -12.01 1.62
CA ASP A 106 -22.24 -10.74 2.24
C ASP A 106 -23.76 -10.68 2.47
N PRO A 107 -24.26 -11.13 3.63
CA PRO A 107 -25.70 -11.11 3.94
C PRO A 107 -26.24 -9.69 4.17
N GLU A 108 -25.36 -8.71 4.41
CA GLU A 108 -25.70 -7.32 4.70
C GLU A 108 -25.56 -6.43 3.44
N ASP A 109 -25.59 -7.01 2.25
CA ASP A 109 -25.60 -6.29 0.97
C ASP A 109 -26.97 -5.61 0.78
N PRO A 110 -27.06 -4.26 0.86
CA PRO A 110 -28.33 -3.55 0.74
C PRO A 110 -28.96 -3.69 -0.65
N ASP A 111 -28.14 -3.96 -1.68
CA ASP A 111 -28.57 -4.01 -3.06
C ASP A 111 -28.86 -5.44 -3.53
N LEU A 112 -28.73 -6.45 -2.65
CA LEU A 112 -28.95 -7.86 -2.99
C LEU A 112 -30.32 -8.11 -3.62
N ILE A 113 -31.39 -7.68 -2.94
CA ILE A 113 -32.77 -7.89 -3.40
C ILE A 113 -33.04 -7.09 -4.68
N LEU A 114 -32.57 -5.83 -4.74
CA LEU A 114 -32.73 -5.00 -5.93
C LEU A 114 -32.05 -5.63 -7.15
N ARG A 115 -30.83 -6.12 -6.99
CA ARG A 115 -30.06 -6.78 -8.04
C ARG A 115 -30.71 -8.08 -8.51
N GLU A 116 -31.23 -8.89 -7.59
CA GLU A 116 -31.95 -10.13 -7.93
C GLU A 116 -33.24 -9.84 -8.71
N THR A 117 -34.02 -8.84 -8.28
CA THR A 117 -35.25 -8.45 -8.99
C THR A 117 -34.97 -7.84 -10.37
N GLU A 118 -33.96 -6.98 -10.49
CA GLU A 118 -33.52 -6.42 -11.78
C GLU A 118 -33.04 -7.54 -12.72
N SER A 119 -32.26 -8.49 -12.21
CA SER A 119 -31.77 -9.65 -12.98
C SER A 119 -32.89 -10.59 -13.40
N ALA A 120 -33.88 -10.81 -12.55
CA ALA A 120 -35.06 -11.62 -12.89
C ALA A 120 -35.89 -10.95 -13.99
N ARG A 121 -36.13 -9.64 -13.87
CA ARG A 121 -36.86 -8.86 -14.88
C ARG A 121 -36.16 -8.84 -16.23
N ASP A 122 -34.83 -8.73 -16.24
CA ASP A 122 -34.08 -8.79 -17.49
C ASP A 122 -34.12 -10.18 -18.15
N ARG A 123 -34.10 -11.27 -17.36
CA ARG A 123 -34.28 -12.64 -17.90
C ARG A 123 -35.62 -12.85 -18.60
N GLU A 124 -36.66 -12.17 -18.15
CA GLU A 124 -38.01 -12.22 -18.76
C GLU A 124 -38.15 -11.30 -19.98
N ARG A 125 -37.17 -10.44 -20.25
CA ARG A 125 -37.23 -9.41 -21.29
C ARG A 125 -36.97 -9.99 -22.67
N VAL A 126 -37.94 -9.85 -23.57
CA VAL A 126 -37.80 -10.21 -24.99
C VAL A 126 -37.39 -8.95 -25.77
N VAL A 127 -36.18 -8.96 -26.33
CA VAL A 127 -35.64 -7.85 -27.12
C VAL A 127 -35.74 -8.16 -28.61
N ASN A 128 -36.31 -7.21 -29.39
CA ASN A 128 -36.29 -7.27 -30.85
C ASN A 128 -35.24 -6.29 -31.38
N GLU A 129 -34.05 -6.83 -31.68
CA GLU A 129 -32.90 -6.06 -32.17
C GLU A 129 -33.16 -5.30 -33.48
N ARG A 130 -34.20 -5.69 -34.24
CA ARG A 130 -34.58 -5.04 -35.50
C ARG A 130 -35.34 -3.73 -35.27
N LEU A 131 -36.04 -3.60 -34.15
CA LEU A 131 -36.76 -2.38 -33.78
C LEU A 131 -35.88 -1.43 -32.95
N ASP A 132 -35.03 -1.96 -32.09
CA ASP A 132 -34.11 -1.16 -31.26
C ASP A 132 -32.79 -1.92 -30.97
N PRO A 133 -31.70 -1.60 -31.71
CA PRO A 133 -30.38 -2.20 -31.53
C PRO A 133 -29.71 -1.90 -30.18
N TYR A 134 -30.17 -0.90 -29.42
CA TYR A 134 -29.57 -0.51 -28.13
C TYR A 134 -30.29 -1.11 -26.93
N SER A 135 -31.54 -1.53 -27.13
CA SER A 135 -32.34 -2.16 -26.08
C SER A 135 -31.69 -3.46 -25.55
N ALA A 136 -30.87 -4.18 -26.31
CA ALA A 136 -30.23 -5.42 -25.83
C ALA A 136 -29.26 -5.24 -24.64
N ARG A 137 -28.81 -4.02 -24.35
CA ARG A 137 -27.79 -3.79 -23.31
C ARG A 137 -28.43 -3.76 -21.91
N PHE A 138 -28.14 -4.78 -21.12
CA PHE A 138 -28.38 -4.80 -19.68
C PHE A 138 -27.05 -4.85 -18.95
N PHE A 139 -26.85 -3.94 -17.99
CA PHE A 139 -25.68 -3.91 -17.13
C PHE A 139 -26.16 -4.22 -15.70
N PRO A 140 -25.98 -5.46 -15.22
CA PRO A 140 -26.33 -5.78 -13.85
C PRO A 140 -25.48 -4.92 -12.91
N LYS A 141 -26.08 -4.45 -11.82
CA LYS A 141 -25.32 -3.85 -10.74
C LYS A 141 -24.36 -4.89 -10.18
N GLU A 142 -23.10 -4.51 -10.00
CA GLU A 142 -22.09 -5.39 -9.39
C GLU A 142 -22.46 -5.65 -7.93
N ALA A 143 -22.12 -6.84 -7.43
CA ALA A 143 -22.21 -7.11 -5.99
C ALA A 143 -21.18 -6.26 -5.25
N ARG A 144 -21.50 -5.80 -4.03
CA ARG A 144 -20.54 -5.05 -3.20
C ARG A 144 -19.21 -5.80 -2.99
N THR A 145 -19.26 -7.13 -2.89
CA THR A 145 -18.08 -8.00 -2.79
C THR A 145 -17.27 -8.05 -4.09
N GLU A 146 -17.92 -7.97 -5.25
CA GLU A 146 -17.27 -7.93 -6.57
C GLU A 146 -16.56 -6.60 -6.80
N SER A 147 -17.22 -5.48 -6.48
CA SER A 147 -16.60 -4.15 -6.52
C SER A 147 -15.41 -4.05 -5.55
N LEU A 148 -15.53 -4.62 -4.35
CA LEU A 148 -14.40 -4.74 -3.41
C LEU A 148 -13.27 -5.61 -3.99
N ALA A 149 -13.57 -6.75 -4.62
CA ALA A 149 -12.56 -7.60 -5.25
C ALA A 149 -11.80 -6.85 -6.37
N ASN A 150 -12.53 -6.09 -7.19
CA ASN A 150 -11.95 -5.20 -8.20
C ASN A 150 -11.01 -4.17 -7.57
N LEU A 151 -11.45 -3.49 -6.51
CA LEU A 151 -10.64 -2.52 -5.79
C LEU A 151 -9.36 -3.15 -5.22
N ILE A 152 -9.45 -4.30 -4.57
CA ILE A 152 -8.28 -4.97 -3.98
C ILE A 152 -7.28 -5.41 -5.06
N ARG A 153 -7.75 -5.93 -6.20
CA ARG A 153 -6.88 -6.25 -7.34
C ARG A 153 -6.10 -5.03 -7.81
N ASN A 154 -6.78 -3.90 -7.98
CA ASN A 154 -6.15 -2.64 -8.39
C ASN A 154 -5.14 -2.16 -7.33
N GLN A 155 -5.50 -2.19 -6.04
CA GLN A 155 -4.60 -1.76 -4.97
C GLN A 155 -3.36 -2.64 -4.85
N ARG A 156 -3.43 -3.94 -5.14
CA ARG A 156 -2.26 -4.82 -5.17
C ARG A 156 -1.29 -4.45 -6.29
N VAL A 157 -1.78 -4.13 -7.48
CA VAL A 157 -0.93 -3.65 -8.59
C VAL A 157 -0.29 -2.31 -8.24
N VAL A 158 -1.04 -1.40 -7.61
CA VAL A 158 -0.48 -0.12 -7.14
C VAL A 158 0.60 -0.35 -6.08
N GLU A 159 0.37 -1.24 -5.11
CA GLU A 159 1.38 -1.57 -4.10
C GLU A 159 2.66 -2.14 -4.72
N ASP A 160 2.55 -3.01 -5.72
CA ASP A 160 3.70 -3.58 -6.43
C ASP A 160 4.58 -2.48 -7.05
N ILE A 161 3.95 -1.55 -7.79
CA ILE A 161 4.63 -0.42 -8.41
C ILE A 161 5.29 0.48 -7.36
N ILE A 162 4.59 0.79 -6.28
CA ILE A 162 5.10 1.67 -5.22
C ILE A 162 6.30 1.02 -4.53
N ARG A 163 6.20 -0.26 -4.14
CA ARG A 163 7.27 -0.99 -3.45
C ARG A 163 8.51 -1.10 -4.32
N SER A 164 8.34 -1.42 -5.60
CA SER A 164 9.43 -1.47 -6.58
C SER A 164 10.17 -0.13 -6.69
N ARG A 165 9.43 0.99 -6.80
CA ARG A 165 10.01 2.34 -6.86
C ARG A 165 10.71 2.74 -5.57
N SER A 166 10.05 2.56 -4.43
CA SER A 166 10.62 2.84 -3.10
C SER A 166 11.88 2.03 -2.86
N TRP A 167 11.86 0.74 -3.18
CA TRP A 167 13.02 -0.14 -3.02
C TRP A 167 14.20 0.27 -3.89
N GLY A 168 13.94 0.68 -5.13
CA GLY A 168 14.99 1.21 -6.02
C GLY A 168 15.74 2.39 -5.39
N LEU A 169 15.01 3.35 -4.80
CA LEU A 169 15.60 4.49 -4.11
C LEU A 169 16.35 4.09 -2.82
N VAL A 170 15.78 3.17 -2.05
CA VAL A 170 16.42 2.64 -0.83
C VAL A 170 17.73 1.93 -1.19
N ASN A 171 17.74 1.10 -2.22
CA ASN A 171 18.95 0.40 -2.68
C ASN A 171 20.02 1.37 -3.21
N GLU A 172 19.63 2.44 -3.90
CA GLU A 172 20.56 3.46 -4.37
C GLU A 172 21.26 4.19 -3.21
N ARG A 173 20.53 4.45 -2.12
CA ARG A 173 20.99 5.32 -1.01
C ARG A 173 21.60 4.56 0.16
N CYS A 174 21.11 3.36 0.45
CA CYS A 174 21.55 2.52 1.58
C CYS A 174 22.60 1.47 1.21
N GLY A 175 23.16 1.53 0.00
CA GLY A 175 23.98 0.46 -0.56
C GLY A 175 23.10 -0.64 -1.14
N GLY A 176 23.36 -0.97 -2.41
CA GLY A 176 22.51 -1.89 -3.17
C GLY A 176 22.62 -3.31 -2.63
N SER A 177 21.48 -3.90 -2.26
CA SER A 177 21.36 -5.36 -2.27
C SER A 177 20.96 -5.80 -3.68
N SER A 178 21.44 -6.94 -4.14
CA SER A 178 21.00 -7.54 -5.41
C SER A 178 19.60 -8.15 -5.32
N LEU A 179 18.96 -8.09 -4.15
CA LEU A 179 17.69 -8.73 -3.89
C LEU A 179 16.54 -7.84 -4.37
N SER A 180 15.51 -8.50 -4.89
CA SER A 180 14.22 -7.89 -5.13
C SER A 180 13.57 -7.44 -3.82
N TRP A 181 12.59 -6.53 -3.90
CA TRP A 181 11.90 -6.05 -2.70
C TRP A 181 11.08 -7.19 -2.05
N GLU A 182 10.59 -8.12 -2.88
CA GLU A 182 9.82 -9.29 -2.49
C GLU A 182 10.66 -10.23 -1.64
N GLU A 183 11.87 -10.56 -2.09
CA GLU A 183 12.80 -11.41 -1.36
C GLU A 183 13.20 -10.77 -0.03
N ALA A 184 13.56 -9.49 -0.05
CA ALA A 184 13.95 -8.76 1.16
C ALA A 184 12.82 -8.71 2.20
N LEU A 185 11.58 -8.45 1.77
CA LEU A 185 10.42 -8.45 2.66
C LEU A 185 10.10 -9.86 3.18
N ASN A 186 10.22 -10.89 2.34
CA ASN A 186 9.97 -12.26 2.76
C ASN A 186 11.01 -12.74 3.78
N ASP A 187 12.27 -12.35 3.64
CA ASP A 187 13.29 -12.67 4.62
C ASP A 187 13.07 -11.91 5.93
N TRP A 188 12.62 -10.66 5.88
CA TRP A 188 12.19 -9.92 7.06
C TRP A 188 11.03 -10.61 7.79
N ARG A 189 10.01 -11.10 7.06
CA ARG A 189 8.88 -11.85 7.62
C ARG A 189 9.34 -13.13 8.33
N LYS A 190 10.22 -13.92 7.71
CA LYS A 190 10.76 -15.15 8.30
C LYS A 190 11.47 -14.90 9.64
N LYS A 191 12.13 -13.75 9.78
CA LYS A 191 12.81 -13.35 11.03
C LYS A 191 11.83 -12.94 12.13
N HIS A 192 10.70 -12.32 11.77
CA HIS A 192 9.72 -11.76 12.71
C HIS A 192 8.53 -12.68 13.02
N GLN A 193 8.37 -13.79 12.30
CA GLN A 193 7.36 -14.83 12.57
C GLN A 193 7.86 -15.93 13.52
N ARG A 194 9.07 -15.80 14.08
CA ARG A 194 9.61 -16.73 15.09
C ARG A 194 9.35 -16.24 16.50
#